data_AF-A0A7I8V8D5-F1
#
_entry.id   AF-A0A7I8V8D5-F1
#
_cell.length_a   1.000
_cell.length_b   1.000
_cell.length_c   1.000
_cell.angle_alpha   90.00
_cell.angle_beta   90.00
_cell.angle_gamma   90.00
#
_symmetry.space_group_name_H-M   'P 1'
#
loop_
_entity.id
_entity.type
_entity.pdbx_description
1 polymer ?
#
loop_
_entity_poly.entity_id
_entity_poly.type
_entity_poly.pdbx_seq_one_letter_code
_entity_poly.pdbx_strand_id
1 'polypeptide(L)'
;MLNFLIFGSICLISIQSAICVSEWPKGTYGIPEPKTGCPIGFLPGSRTRMVNGYSTSKNLSLSEEYNSVHKTITMKFCMKTQVGKGPEWPRGTYCIYKKGECPLDFFQGYIYWDDTAPLINPLVPNYQKTSGVIPDGTYNANTLIEYCCRADGSSPMVLSFSKPFFLMKYRGSNCQDVKGASVEVQESTSVDENINTNRFSGAHQTVVRVSEKGNKFRLFYCYYTAKELKVRTFLVVIYAIGSIVAACVLISCIMFMVRFFYQNRRMNSELSGESAQERMFRSVASEEEKLDELEEKDEPPAYDEVIKDQEKYKKAVSVRNPYREEI
;
A
#
# COMPACT_ATOMS: atom_id res chain seq x y z
N MET A 1 41.13 -15.77 34.51
CA MET A 1 40.57 -14.42 34.70
C MET A 1 40.07 -13.94 33.36
N LEU A 2 38.74 -14.00 33.23
CA LEU A 2 37.95 -13.79 32.02
C LEU A 2 37.39 -12.36 32.13
N ASN A 3 37.73 -11.45 31.22
CA ASN A 3 37.06 -10.14 31.08
C ASN A 3 37.54 -9.42 29.83
N PHE A 4 36.90 -9.65 28.69
CA PHE A 4 36.81 -8.70 27.56
C PHE A 4 35.63 -9.11 26.68
N LEU A 5 34.41 -8.82 27.14
CA LEU A 5 33.19 -8.87 26.33
C LEU A 5 32.29 -7.71 26.73
N ILE A 6 32.61 -6.48 26.29
CA ILE A 6 31.64 -5.39 26.22
C ILE A 6 31.97 -4.57 24.97
N PHE A 7 30.94 -4.41 24.12
CA PHE A 7 30.70 -3.39 23.09
C PHE A 7 30.20 -4.01 21.79
N GLY A 8 28.92 -4.37 21.80
CA GLY A 8 28.18 -4.82 20.63
C GLY A 8 26.68 -4.85 20.90
N SER A 9 26.17 -3.92 21.69
CA SER A 9 24.72 -3.71 21.82
C SER A 9 24.23 -3.13 20.49
N ILE A 10 23.87 -4.04 19.58
CA ILE A 10 23.06 -3.73 18.40
C ILE A 10 21.78 -3.12 18.95
N CYS A 11 21.67 -1.80 18.75
CA CYS A 11 20.45 -1.05 18.96
C CYS A 11 19.39 -1.65 18.05
N LEU A 12 18.58 -2.56 18.60
CA LEU A 12 17.29 -2.91 18.03
C LEU A 12 16.47 -1.63 18.09
N ILE A 13 16.56 -0.83 17.03
CA ILE A 13 15.61 0.24 16.77
C ILE A 13 14.28 -0.47 16.57
N SER A 14 13.52 -0.60 17.66
CA SER A 14 12.10 -0.84 17.58
C SER A 14 11.54 0.31 16.74
N ILE A 15 11.31 0.05 15.45
CA ILE A 15 10.44 0.87 14.63
C ILE A 15 9.06 0.65 15.25
N GLN A 16 8.77 1.41 16.30
CA GLN A 16 7.41 1.65 16.71
C GLN A 16 6.80 2.33 15.49
N SER A 17 6.14 1.56 14.63
CA SER A 17 5.28 2.11 13.60
C SER A 17 4.29 2.98 14.34
N ALA A 18 4.56 4.29 14.36
CA ALA A 18 3.59 5.26 14.80
C ALA A 18 2.43 5.05 13.85
N ILE A 19 1.39 4.36 14.36
CA ILE A 19 0.10 4.34 13.68
C ILE A 19 -0.27 5.81 13.64
N CYS A 20 -0.07 6.44 12.48
CA CYS A 20 -0.50 7.81 12.25
C CYS A 20 -2.02 7.74 12.29
N VAL A 21 -2.58 7.93 13.48
CA VAL A 21 -4.02 8.07 13.65
C VAL A 21 -4.37 9.33 12.88
N SER A 22 -4.99 9.14 11.72
CA SER A 22 -5.45 10.23 10.89
C SER A 22 -6.49 11.01 11.67
N GLU A 23 -6.08 12.13 12.25
CA GLU A 23 -6.97 12.98 13.03
C GLU A 23 -7.79 13.85 12.08
N TRP A 24 -8.99 13.38 11.77
CA TRP A 24 -9.94 14.09 10.92
C TRP A 24 -10.44 15.36 11.62
N PRO A 25 -10.74 16.44 10.87
CA PRO A 25 -11.15 17.72 11.45
C PRO A 25 -12.32 17.63 12.43
N LYS A 26 -12.38 18.56 13.37
CA LYS A 26 -13.44 18.63 14.37
C LYS A 26 -14.81 18.96 13.77
N GLY A 27 -15.85 18.75 14.57
CA GLY A 27 -17.24 18.85 14.17
C GLY A 27 -17.84 17.51 13.73
N THR A 28 -19.13 17.58 13.40
CA THR A 28 -19.94 16.46 12.93
C THR A 28 -20.28 16.66 11.47
N TYR A 29 -20.07 15.63 10.65
CA TYR A 29 -20.26 15.67 9.21
C TYR A 29 -20.19 14.26 8.62
N GLY A 30 -20.42 14.14 7.31
CA GLY A 30 -20.16 12.92 6.58
C GLY A 30 -19.36 13.13 5.31
N ILE A 31 -18.80 12.05 4.79
CA ILE A 31 -18.18 11.97 3.48
C ILE A 31 -18.74 10.75 2.71
N PRO A 32 -18.67 10.75 1.37
CA PRO A 32 -19.04 9.56 0.61
C PRO A 32 -18.14 8.38 0.97
N GLU A 33 -18.73 7.19 1.13
CA GLU A 33 -17.96 6.00 1.46
C GLU A 33 -17.18 5.50 0.23
N PRO A 34 -15.86 5.29 0.32
CA PRO A 34 -15.11 4.54 -0.68
C PRO A 34 -15.33 3.03 -0.56
N LYS A 35 -15.10 2.28 -1.64
CA LYS A 35 -15.13 0.81 -1.62
C LYS A 35 -14.12 0.18 -0.63
N THR A 36 -13.08 0.91 -0.25
CA THR A 36 -12.13 0.52 0.81
C THR A 36 -12.71 0.64 2.23
N GLY A 37 -13.96 1.08 2.35
CA GLY A 37 -14.68 1.32 3.60
C GLY A 37 -14.32 2.65 4.26
N CYS A 38 -14.97 2.91 5.39
CA CYS A 38 -14.82 4.17 6.10
C CYS A 38 -13.43 4.39 6.74
N PRO A 39 -12.99 5.66 6.84
CA PRO A 39 -11.85 6.03 7.69
C PRO A 39 -12.11 5.66 9.15
N ILE A 40 -11.02 5.49 9.90
CA ILE A 40 -11.09 5.16 11.34
C ILE A 40 -11.86 6.27 12.08
N GLY A 41 -12.80 5.89 12.94
CA GLY A 41 -13.63 6.82 13.72
C GLY A 41 -14.91 7.30 13.03
N PHE A 42 -15.17 6.88 11.79
CA PHE A 42 -16.43 7.14 11.08
C PHE A 42 -17.36 5.93 11.19
N LEU A 43 -18.67 6.21 11.32
CA LEU A 43 -19.73 5.22 11.34
C LEU A 43 -20.33 5.07 9.94
N PRO A 44 -20.57 3.85 9.46
CA PRO A 44 -21.18 3.64 8.15
C PRO A 44 -22.69 3.94 8.19
N GLY A 45 -23.22 4.33 7.04
CA GLY A 45 -24.65 4.35 6.79
C GLY A 45 -24.96 4.28 5.31
N SER A 46 -26.24 4.08 4.98
CA SER A 46 -26.68 3.98 3.59
C SER A 46 -28.09 4.50 3.38
N ARG A 47 -28.32 4.97 2.16
CA ARG A 47 -29.63 5.33 1.62
C ARG A 47 -29.83 4.62 0.29
N THR A 48 -30.81 3.73 0.25
CA THR A 48 -31.33 3.16 -0.99
C THR A 48 -32.53 3.98 -1.41
N ARG A 49 -32.47 4.58 -2.60
CA ARG A 49 -33.58 5.27 -3.25
C ARG A 49 -33.97 4.58 -4.54
N MET A 50 -35.22 4.74 -4.94
CA MET A 50 -35.70 4.25 -6.23
C MET A 50 -35.43 5.31 -7.31
N VAL A 51 -35.12 4.86 -8.51
CA VAL A 51 -34.90 5.71 -9.69
C VAL A 51 -35.84 5.26 -10.80
N ASN A 52 -36.34 6.20 -11.59
CA ASN A 52 -37.30 5.87 -12.64
C ASN A 52 -36.64 5.53 -13.99
N GLY A 53 -35.35 5.81 -14.14
CA GLY A 53 -34.56 5.44 -15.33
C GLY A 53 -33.40 4.50 -15.00
N TYR A 54 -32.18 5.00 -15.17
CA TYR A 54 -30.94 4.26 -14.93
C TYR A 54 -29.96 5.05 -14.08
N SER A 55 -29.00 4.34 -13.48
CA SER A 55 -27.83 4.94 -12.85
C SER A 55 -26.55 4.32 -13.39
N THR A 56 -25.52 5.16 -13.55
CA THR A 56 -24.17 4.70 -13.86
C THR A 56 -23.31 4.78 -12.60
N SER A 57 -23.22 3.66 -11.86
CA SER A 57 -22.30 3.50 -10.73
C SER A 57 -21.22 2.41 -10.97
N LYS A 58 -21.34 1.66 -12.07
CA LYS A 58 -20.39 0.60 -12.43
C LYS A 58 -19.02 1.22 -12.71
N ASN A 59 -18.04 0.85 -11.88
CA ASN A 59 -16.61 1.25 -11.92
C ASN A 59 -16.20 2.47 -11.07
N LEU A 60 -17.04 2.97 -10.18
CA LEU A 60 -16.60 3.99 -9.22
C LEU A 60 -15.83 3.37 -8.06
N SER A 61 -14.80 4.06 -7.55
CA SER A 61 -14.22 3.79 -6.22
C SER A 61 -15.18 4.22 -5.10
N LEU A 62 -16.25 4.95 -5.44
CA LEU A 62 -17.40 5.23 -4.60
C LEU A 62 -18.20 3.95 -4.31
N SER A 63 -18.61 3.78 -3.05
CA SER A 63 -19.45 2.68 -2.58
C SER A 63 -20.92 2.97 -2.92
N GLU A 64 -21.21 2.98 -4.22
CA GLU A 64 -22.55 3.19 -4.77
C GLU A 64 -22.97 2.03 -5.67
N GLU A 65 -24.17 1.49 -5.41
CA GLU A 65 -24.65 0.29 -6.08
C GLU A 65 -25.99 0.53 -6.77
N TYR A 66 -26.02 0.34 -8.08
CA TYR A 66 -27.25 0.36 -8.87
C TYR A 66 -27.77 -1.07 -9.08
N ASN A 67 -29.00 -1.32 -8.65
CA ASN A 67 -29.74 -2.54 -8.93
C ASN A 67 -30.76 -2.27 -10.05
N SER A 68 -30.50 -2.84 -11.22
CA SER A 68 -31.34 -2.66 -12.41
C SER A 68 -32.68 -3.39 -12.33
N VAL A 69 -32.80 -4.45 -11.52
CA VAL A 69 -34.03 -5.24 -11.37
C VAL A 69 -35.06 -4.43 -10.57
N HIS A 70 -34.63 -3.88 -9.42
CA HIS A 70 -35.49 -3.10 -8.54
C HIS A 70 -35.48 -1.60 -8.89
N LYS A 71 -34.70 -1.20 -9.90
CA LYS A 71 -34.41 0.20 -10.24
C LYS A 71 -34.06 1.03 -9.00
N THR A 72 -33.10 0.56 -8.21
CA THR A 72 -32.65 1.26 -7.00
C THR A 72 -31.19 1.65 -7.08
N ILE A 73 -30.85 2.75 -6.45
CA ILE A 73 -29.46 3.17 -6.22
C ILE A 73 -29.23 3.28 -4.72
N THR A 74 -28.17 2.64 -4.24
CA THR A 74 -27.75 2.70 -2.84
C THR A 74 -26.50 3.56 -2.73
N MET A 75 -26.64 4.71 -2.07
CA MET A 75 -25.55 5.57 -1.67
C MET A 75 -25.08 5.17 -0.27
N LYS A 76 -23.77 5.07 -0.06
CA LYS A 76 -23.21 4.82 1.26
C LYS A 76 -22.35 5.99 1.77
N PHE A 77 -22.33 6.13 3.08
CA PHE A 77 -21.80 7.29 3.78
C PHE A 77 -20.86 6.83 4.90
N CYS A 78 -19.85 7.65 5.15
CA CYS A 78 -19.05 7.59 6.35
C CYS A 78 -19.35 8.84 7.18
N MET A 79 -19.88 8.65 8.39
CA MET A 79 -20.35 9.73 9.26
C MET A 79 -19.50 9.87 10.50
N LYS A 80 -18.99 11.08 10.75
CA LYS A 80 -18.34 11.47 12.00
C LYS A 80 -19.37 12.16 12.90
N THR A 81 -19.64 11.56 14.05
CA THR A 81 -20.65 12.04 15.02
C THR A 81 -20.04 12.66 16.28
N GLN A 82 -18.71 12.67 16.39
CA GLN A 82 -18.01 13.25 17.54
C GLN A 82 -17.54 14.69 17.24
N VAL A 83 -18.09 15.65 17.99
CA VAL A 83 -17.85 17.10 17.81
C VAL A 83 -16.41 17.51 18.15
N GLY A 84 -15.84 17.01 19.26
CA GLY A 84 -14.66 17.62 19.90
C GLY A 84 -13.28 17.01 19.59
N LYS A 85 -13.10 16.30 18.48
CA LYS A 85 -11.80 15.68 18.12
C LYS A 85 -11.31 16.18 16.77
N GLY A 86 -10.04 16.59 16.69
CA GLY A 86 -9.35 17.00 15.47
C GLY A 86 -9.04 18.47 15.30
N PRO A 87 -8.21 18.80 14.29
CA PRO A 87 -7.91 20.17 13.91
C PRO A 87 -9.12 20.86 13.27
N GLU A 88 -9.01 22.16 13.01
CA GLU A 88 -9.98 22.85 12.15
C GLU A 88 -9.95 22.32 10.72
N TRP A 89 -11.08 22.45 10.02
CA TRP A 89 -11.10 22.17 8.59
C TRP A 89 -10.21 23.17 7.84
N PRO A 90 -9.28 22.70 7.00
CA PRO A 90 -8.46 23.59 6.21
C PRO A 90 -9.30 24.29 5.14
N ARG A 91 -8.89 25.52 4.81
CA ARG A 91 -9.45 26.31 3.71
C ARG A 91 -9.35 25.54 2.40
N GLY A 92 -10.35 25.70 1.54
CA GLY A 92 -10.37 25.04 0.24
C GLY A 92 -11.70 25.14 -0.46
N THR A 93 -11.86 24.35 -1.52
CA THR A 93 -13.07 24.37 -2.36
C THR A 93 -13.67 22.97 -2.53
N TYR A 94 -14.59 22.61 -1.63
CA TYR A 94 -15.19 21.27 -1.55
C TYR A 94 -16.46 21.25 -0.67
N CYS A 95 -17.19 20.14 -0.75
CA CYS A 95 -18.37 19.87 0.08
C CYS A 95 -18.24 18.57 0.87
N ILE A 96 -18.94 18.53 2.00
CA ILE A 96 -19.15 17.37 2.89
C ILE A 96 -20.65 17.23 3.19
N TYR A 97 -21.08 16.06 3.62
CA TYR A 97 -22.46 15.85 4.06
C TYR A 97 -22.68 16.53 5.40
N LYS A 98 -23.83 17.20 5.55
CA LYS A 98 -24.20 17.84 6.82
C LYS A 98 -24.56 16.79 7.85
N LYS A 99 -24.13 17.02 9.10
CA LYS A 99 -24.59 16.29 10.28
C LYS A 99 -24.57 17.22 11.48
N GLY A 100 -25.74 17.63 11.98
CA GLY A 100 -25.83 18.73 12.93
C GLY A 100 -25.45 20.07 12.27
N GLU A 101 -24.76 20.93 13.02
CA GLU A 101 -24.28 22.21 12.52
C GLU A 101 -23.15 22.05 11.50
N CYS A 102 -23.14 22.90 10.48
CA CYS A 102 -22.02 22.95 9.55
C CYS A 102 -20.74 23.41 10.28
N PRO A 103 -19.56 22.85 9.96
CA PRO A 103 -18.31 23.35 10.51
C PRO A 103 -18.08 24.82 10.16
N LEU A 104 -17.20 25.48 10.91
CA LEU A 104 -16.86 26.89 10.69
C LEU A 104 -16.46 27.14 9.23
N ASP A 105 -16.96 28.25 8.67
CA ASP A 105 -16.78 28.69 7.28
C ASP A 105 -17.42 27.82 6.19
N PHE A 106 -18.18 26.79 6.57
CA PHE A 106 -19.03 26.07 5.63
C PHE A 106 -20.44 26.68 5.56
N PHE A 107 -20.96 26.76 4.34
CA PHE A 107 -22.32 27.18 4.05
C PHE A 107 -23.20 25.98 3.75
N GLN A 108 -24.46 26.05 4.17
CA GLN A 108 -25.42 24.98 3.96
C GLN A 108 -26.02 25.02 2.55
N GLY A 109 -26.36 23.85 2.03
CA GLY A 109 -27.27 23.67 0.91
C GLY A 109 -27.80 22.26 0.85
N TYR A 110 -28.49 21.92 -0.23
CA TYR A 110 -29.11 20.61 -0.36
C TYR A 110 -29.27 20.19 -1.81
N ILE A 111 -29.48 18.89 -1.99
CA ILE A 111 -30.05 18.28 -3.18
C ILE A 111 -31.31 17.52 -2.79
N TYR A 112 -32.26 17.49 -3.70
CA TYR A 112 -33.55 16.83 -3.55
C TYR A 112 -33.81 15.98 -4.78
N TRP A 113 -34.15 14.72 -4.53
CA TRP A 113 -34.67 13.77 -5.49
C TRP A 113 -36.12 13.42 -5.18
N ASP A 114 -36.92 13.48 -6.22
CA ASP A 114 -38.34 13.15 -6.23
C ASP A 114 -38.51 11.65 -6.56
N ASP A 115 -38.31 10.79 -5.56
CA ASP A 115 -38.27 9.32 -5.69
C ASP A 115 -39.68 8.69 -5.76
N THR A 116 -40.72 9.45 -6.13
CA THR A 116 -42.16 9.14 -5.96
C THR A 116 -42.71 7.96 -6.76
N ALA A 117 -41.87 7.16 -7.42
CA ALA A 117 -42.29 5.97 -8.17
C ALA A 117 -43.29 5.06 -7.42
N PRO A 118 -43.14 4.77 -6.11
CA PRO A 118 -44.08 3.92 -5.38
C PRO A 118 -45.40 4.63 -4.99
N LEU A 119 -45.41 5.97 -4.93
CA LEU A 119 -46.62 6.72 -4.56
C LEU A 119 -47.61 6.82 -5.72
N ILE A 120 -47.11 6.75 -6.96
CA ILE A 120 -47.92 6.87 -8.18
C ILE A 120 -48.55 5.52 -8.56
N ASN A 121 -47.90 4.40 -8.24
CA ASN A 121 -48.43 3.06 -8.51
C ASN A 121 -48.30 2.14 -7.27
N PRO A 122 -49.40 1.88 -6.53
CA PRO A 122 -49.39 1.05 -5.34
C PRO A 122 -49.06 -0.43 -5.61
N LEU A 123 -48.97 -0.85 -6.87
CA LEU A 123 -48.54 -2.19 -7.27
C LEU A 123 -47.01 -2.33 -7.33
N VAL A 124 -46.26 -1.22 -7.29
CA VAL A 124 -44.80 -1.23 -7.29
C VAL A 124 -44.30 -1.36 -5.85
N PRO A 125 -43.56 -2.43 -5.50
CA PRO A 125 -43.01 -2.56 -4.15
C PRO A 125 -42.07 -1.40 -3.83
N ASN A 126 -42.18 -0.89 -2.61
CA ASN A 126 -41.29 0.16 -2.13
C ASN A 126 -39.96 -0.44 -1.65
N TYR A 127 -38.88 -0.19 -2.40
CA TYR A 127 -37.52 -0.63 -2.06
C TYR A 127 -36.67 0.46 -1.40
N GLN A 128 -37.26 1.63 -1.08
CA GLN A 128 -36.55 2.69 -0.41
C GLN A 128 -36.17 2.28 1.02
N LYS A 129 -34.91 2.48 1.41
CA LYS A 129 -34.39 2.05 2.72
C LYS A 129 -33.30 2.98 3.23
N THR A 130 -33.17 3.06 4.55
CA THR A 130 -32.04 3.67 5.24
C THR A 130 -31.40 2.66 6.19
N SER A 131 -30.10 2.80 6.45
CA SER A 131 -29.38 1.99 7.44
C SER A 131 -28.24 2.79 8.06
N GLY A 132 -27.88 2.48 9.30
CA GLY A 132 -26.75 3.09 10.01
C GLY A 132 -26.93 4.59 10.25
N VAL A 133 -25.82 5.33 10.29
CA VAL A 133 -25.82 6.78 10.49
C VAL A 133 -25.79 7.46 9.13
N ILE A 134 -26.77 8.32 8.87
CA ILE A 134 -26.90 9.04 7.59
C ILE A 134 -26.78 10.56 7.77
N PRO A 135 -26.49 11.30 6.68
CA PRO A 135 -26.53 12.76 6.67
C PRO A 135 -27.86 13.33 7.16
N ASP A 136 -27.86 14.61 7.48
CA ASP A 136 -29.12 15.31 7.72
C ASP A 136 -29.88 15.49 6.41
N GLY A 137 -31.20 15.44 6.50
CA GLY A 137 -32.07 15.48 5.35
C GLY A 137 -33.45 14.88 5.61
N THR A 138 -34.17 14.62 4.53
CA THR A 138 -35.49 13.96 4.54
C THR A 138 -35.40 12.67 3.74
N TYR A 139 -35.80 11.55 4.34
CA TYR A 139 -35.65 10.20 3.75
C TYR A 139 -36.97 9.44 3.74
N ASN A 140 -38.06 10.12 3.39
CA ASN A 140 -39.39 9.53 3.30
C ASN A 140 -39.59 8.92 1.89
N ALA A 141 -40.73 9.19 1.25
CA ALA A 141 -40.95 8.81 -0.14
C ALA A 141 -40.01 9.54 -1.13
N ASN A 142 -39.42 10.67 -0.69
CA ASN A 142 -38.44 11.45 -1.43
C ASN A 142 -37.15 11.56 -0.64
N THR A 143 -36.06 11.89 -1.33
CA THR A 143 -34.74 12.02 -0.72
C THR A 143 -34.25 13.45 -0.82
N LEU A 144 -34.13 14.12 0.33
CA LEU A 144 -33.37 15.36 0.48
C LEU A 144 -32.10 15.05 1.25
N ILE A 145 -30.94 15.43 0.73
CA ILE A 145 -29.67 15.34 1.45
C ILE A 145 -29.07 16.74 1.59
N GLU A 146 -28.67 17.07 2.81
CA GLU A 146 -28.05 18.35 3.12
C GLU A 146 -26.51 18.28 3.06
N TYR A 147 -25.91 19.39 2.68
CA TYR A 147 -24.47 19.58 2.51
C TYR A 147 -23.99 20.77 3.31
N CYS A 148 -22.71 20.69 3.67
CA CYS A 148 -21.90 21.82 4.09
C CYS A 148 -20.81 21.99 3.03
N CYS A 149 -20.66 23.19 2.46
CA CYS A 149 -19.62 23.47 1.46
C CYS A 149 -18.83 24.72 1.81
N ARG A 150 -17.54 24.73 1.46
CA ARG A 150 -16.69 25.93 1.52
C ARG A 150 -15.98 26.14 0.19
N ALA A 151 -15.59 27.39 -0.08
CA ALA A 151 -14.96 27.82 -1.32
C ALA A 151 -13.98 28.98 -1.08
N ASP A 152 -13.26 28.91 0.03
CA ASP A 152 -12.45 30.00 0.59
C ASP A 152 -10.94 29.75 0.46
N GLY A 153 -10.51 28.76 -0.34
CA GLY A 153 -9.10 28.42 -0.52
C GLY A 153 -8.77 27.87 -1.90
N SER A 154 -7.56 28.20 -2.37
CA SER A 154 -6.98 27.80 -3.66
C SER A 154 -5.64 27.05 -3.52
N SER A 155 -5.06 27.03 -2.32
CA SER A 155 -3.78 26.33 -2.04
C SER A 155 -4.02 24.90 -1.57
N PRO A 156 -3.05 23.97 -1.74
CA PRO A 156 -3.17 22.60 -1.25
C PRO A 156 -3.44 22.53 0.25
N MET A 157 -4.49 21.83 0.64
CA MET A 157 -4.87 21.65 2.04
C MET A 157 -4.08 20.52 2.70
N VAL A 158 -3.91 20.63 4.02
CA VAL A 158 -3.31 19.57 4.84
C VAL A 158 -4.45 18.84 5.53
N LEU A 159 -4.65 17.58 5.15
CA LEU A 159 -5.58 16.68 5.78
C LEU A 159 -4.85 15.38 6.10
N SER A 160 -4.92 14.92 7.34
CA SER A 160 -4.34 13.65 7.73
C SER A 160 -5.30 12.53 7.33
N PHE A 161 -4.84 11.56 6.54
CA PHE A 161 -5.62 10.40 6.11
C PHE A 161 -4.76 9.15 6.04
N SER A 162 -5.32 8.01 6.42
CA SER A 162 -4.66 6.69 6.38
C SER A 162 -5.30 5.75 5.37
N LYS A 163 -6.48 6.10 4.86
CA LYS A 163 -7.22 5.37 3.83
C LYS A 163 -7.65 6.33 2.71
N PRO A 164 -7.91 5.82 1.50
CA PRO A 164 -8.55 6.62 0.47
C PRO A 164 -9.87 7.21 0.96
N PHE A 165 -10.21 8.39 0.47
CA PHE A 165 -11.42 9.10 0.88
C PHE A 165 -11.98 9.95 -0.25
N PHE A 166 -13.23 10.39 -0.09
CA PHE A 166 -13.89 11.29 -1.02
C PHE A 166 -14.18 12.64 -0.38
N LEU A 167 -14.08 13.69 -1.18
CA LEU A 167 -14.80 14.94 -0.97
C LEU A 167 -15.69 15.21 -2.18
N MET A 168 -16.78 15.95 -1.98
CA MET A 168 -17.66 16.32 -3.09
C MET A 168 -17.12 17.58 -3.76
N LYS A 169 -17.02 17.56 -5.09
CA LYS A 169 -16.43 18.64 -5.89
C LYS A 169 -17.36 19.86 -5.87
N TYR A 170 -16.93 21.02 -5.42
CA TYR A 170 -17.80 22.21 -5.37
C TYR A 170 -18.04 22.83 -6.76
N ARG A 171 -19.23 23.39 -6.97
CA ARG A 171 -19.75 24.08 -8.17
C ARG A 171 -18.74 24.36 -9.32
N GLY A 172 -18.49 23.38 -10.18
CA GLY A 172 -17.67 23.55 -11.37
C GLY A 172 -16.16 23.73 -11.12
N SER A 173 -15.71 23.86 -9.88
CA SER A 173 -14.28 24.04 -9.51
C SER A 173 -13.46 22.79 -9.78
N ASN A 174 -12.14 22.91 -9.96
CA ASN A 174 -11.29 21.71 -9.88
C ASN A 174 -11.38 21.07 -8.50
N CYS A 175 -10.94 19.81 -8.39
CA CYS A 175 -10.77 19.18 -7.09
C CYS A 175 -9.74 19.93 -6.27
N GLN A 176 -10.02 20.13 -4.98
CA GLN A 176 -9.09 20.75 -4.06
C GLN A 176 -7.85 19.85 -3.89
N ASP A 177 -6.65 20.39 -4.07
CA ASP A 177 -5.43 19.64 -3.81
C ASP A 177 -5.27 19.33 -2.32
N VAL A 178 -4.85 18.10 -2.00
CA VAL A 178 -4.51 17.65 -0.64
C VAL A 178 -3.06 17.22 -0.62
N LYS A 179 -2.26 17.78 0.31
CA LYS A 179 -0.84 17.43 0.43
C LYS A 179 -0.69 15.92 0.69
N GLY A 180 0.21 15.30 -0.06
CA GLY A 180 0.46 13.86 0.03
C GLY A 180 -0.60 12.98 -0.64
N ALA A 181 -1.62 13.53 -1.31
CA ALA A 181 -2.64 12.77 -2.01
C ALA A 181 -2.63 12.98 -3.54
N SER A 182 -2.80 11.91 -4.30
CA SER A 182 -3.25 11.97 -5.69
C SER A 182 -4.76 12.14 -5.71
N VAL A 183 -5.30 12.82 -6.71
CA VAL A 183 -6.74 13.07 -6.85
C VAL A 183 -7.26 12.62 -8.21
N GLU A 184 -8.40 11.94 -8.21
CA GLU A 184 -9.13 11.49 -9.39
C GLU A 184 -10.58 11.99 -9.32
N VAL A 185 -11.10 12.56 -10.40
CA VAL A 185 -12.52 12.94 -10.49
C VAL A 185 -13.34 11.70 -10.81
N GLN A 186 -14.36 11.43 -10.00
CA GLN A 186 -15.34 10.38 -10.23
C GLN A 186 -16.74 10.96 -10.31
N GLU A 187 -17.60 10.38 -11.16
CA GLU A 187 -18.96 10.88 -11.36
C GLU A 187 -20.01 9.79 -11.11
N SER A 188 -21.06 10.16 -10.38
CA SER A 188 -22.28 9.35 -10.29
C SER A 188 -23.37 10.05 -11.10
N THR A 189 -24.00 9.31 -12.01
CA THR A 189 -25.12 9.83 -12.78
C THR A 189 -26.37 9.06 -12.41
N SER A 190 -27.41 9.78 -12.00
CA SER A 190 -28.75 9.25 -11.85
C SER A 190 -29.68 9.92 -12.85
N VAL A 191 -30.39 9.10 -13.61
CA VAL A 191 -31.34 9.52 -14.63
C VAL A 191 -32.72 9.11 -14.20
N ASP A 192 -33.62 10.08 -14.15
CA ASP A 192 -35.04 9.87 -14.03
C ASP A 192 -35.68 10.12 -15.40
N GLU A 193 -36.45 9.16 -15.88
CA GLU A 193 -37.05 9.23 -17.23
C GLU A 193 -38.35 10.05 -17.26
N ASN A 194 -38.95 10.31 -16.09
CA ASN A 194 -40.17 11.08 -15.94
C ASN A 194 -39.87 12.54 -15.55
N ILE A 195 -40.80 13.45 -15.89
CA ILE A 195 -40.79 14.82 -15.34
C ILE A 195 -40.86 14.71 -13.83
N ASN A 196 -39.91 15.33 -13.14
CA ASN A 196 -39.84 15.29 -11.70
C ASN A 196 -39.45 16.65 -11.11
N THR A 197 -39.59 16.80 -9.81
CA THR A 197 -39.28 18.04 -9.09
C THR A 197 -37.87 18.05 -8.49
N ASN A 198 -36.94 17.29 -9.10
CA ASN A 198 -35.54 17.24 -8.69
C ASN A 198 -34.95 18.65 -8.64
N ARG A 199 -34.39 19.04 -7.50
CA ARG A 199 -33.88 20.39 -7.27
C ARG A 199 -32.69 20.40 -6.35
N PHE A 200 -31.94 21.49 -6.36
CA PHE A 200 -30.85 21.76 -5.45
C PHE A 200 -30.80 23.27 -5.20
N SER A 201 -30.33 23.67 -4.03
CA SER A 201 -30.18 25.09 -3.66
C SER A 201 -29.13 25.24 -2.56
N GLY A 202 -28.81 26.49 -2.21
CA GLY A 202 -27.75 26.81 -1.24
C GLY A 202 -26.37 26.38 -1.73
N ALA A 203 -25.43 26.18 -0.82
CA ALA A 203 -24.10 25.68 -1.16
C ALA A 203 -24.15 24.16 -1.37
N HIS A 204 -23.81 23.71 -2.58
CA HIS A 204 -23.92 22.31 -2.95
C HIS A 204 -22.73 21.89 -3.84
N GLN A 205 -22.54 20.58 -3.95
CA GLN A 205 -21.56 19.99 -4.86
C GLN A 205 -21.85 20.29 -6.33
N THR A 206 -20.95 19.97 -7.25
CA THR A 206 -21.18 20.14 -8.68
C THR A 206 -22.31 19.22 -9.09
N VAL A 207 -23.41 19.81 -9.54
CA VAL A 207 -24.56 19.12 -10.11
C VAL A 207 -24.75 19.63 -11.52
N VAL A 208 -24.64 18.73 -12.51
CA VAL A 208 -24.94 19.06 -13.91
C VAL A 208 -26.33 18.53 -14.25
N ARG A 209 -27.19 19.43 -14.75
CA ARG A 209 -28.44 19.06 -15.43
C ARG A 209 -28.10 18.71 -16.87
N VAL A 210 -28.30 17.46 -17.25
CA VAL A 210 -27.90 16.94 -18.58
C VAL A 210 -29.07 17.01 -19.58
N SER A 211 -30.24 17.53 -19.20
CA SER A 211 -31.34 17.84 -20.12
C SER A 211 -32.06 19.13 -19.74
N GLU A 212 -32.61 19.81 -20.74
CA GLU A 212 -33.47 21.00 -20.56
C GLU A 212 -34.73 20.70 -19.72
N LYS A 213 -35.15 19.42 -19.67
CA LYS A 213 -36.32 18.97 -18.91
C LYS A 213 -36.03 18.65 -17.44
N GLY A 214 -34.78 18.76 -16.96
CA GLY A 214 -34.43 18.73 -15.53
C GLY A 214 -34.26 17.36 -14.87
N ASN A 215 -34.44 16.25 -15.59
CA ASN A 215 -34.60 14.92 -14.98
C ASN A 215 -33.28 14.12 -14.78
N LYS A 216 -32.11 14.74 -14.93
CA LYS A 216 -30.83 14.03 -14.83
C LYS A 216 -29.85 14.80 -13.97
N PHE A 217 -29.45 14.20 -12.86
CA PHE A 217 -28.41 14.72 -11.98
C PHE A 217 -27.14 13.90 -12.12
N ARG A 218 -26.08 14.59 -12.53
CA ARG A 218 -24.71 14.08 -12.45
C ARG A 218 -23.98 14.79 -11.31
N LEU A 219 -23.48 13.99 -10.36
CA LEU A 219 -22.72 14.41 -9.20
C LEU A 219 -21.24 14.09 -9.42
N PHE A 220 -20.37 14.94 -8.90
CA PHE A 220 -18.92 14.78 -9.06
C PHE A 220 -18.22 14.74 -7.71
N TYR A 221 -17.31 13.79 -7.57
CA TYR A 221 -16.54 13.52 -6.37
C TYR A 221 -15.05 13.58 -6.70
N CYS A 222 -14.26 13.99 -5.71
CA CYS A 222 -12.81 13.97 -5.73
C CYS A 222 -12.36 12.79 -4.89
N TYR A 223 -11.81 11.76 -5.54
CA TYR A 223 -11.26 10.58 -4.89
C TYR A 223 -9.78 10.79 -4.58
N TYR A 224 -9.41 10.72 -3.31
CA TYR A 224 -8.05 10.95 -2.86
C TYR A 224 -7.41 9.64 -2.42
N THR A 225 -6.22 9.37 -2.95
CA THR A 225 -5.37 8.23 -2.58
C THR A 225 -4.00 8.74 -2.15
N ALA A 226 -3.31 8.01 -1.26
CA ALA A 226 -1.96 8.39 -0.86
C ALA A 226 -1.05 8.43 -2.10
N LYS A 227 -0.28 9.50 -2.28
CA LYS A 227 0.76 9.52 -3.30
C LYS A 227 1.76 8.42 -2.95
N GLU A 228 2.02 7.54 -3.90
CA GLU A 228 3.15 6.62 -3.77
C GLU A 228 4.44 7.46 -3.74
N LEU A 229 4.93 7.69 -2.53
CA LEU A 229 6.31 8.09 -2.34
C LEU A 229 7.15 6.94 -2.86
N LYS A 230 8.08 7.22 -3.79
CA LYS A 230 9.07 6.25 -4.29
C LYS A 230 10.09 5.89 -3.19
N VAL A 231 9.62 5.52 -1.99
CA VAL A 231 10.42 5.05 -0.85
C VAL A 231 11.19 3.80 -1.25
N ARG A 232 10.61 2.96 -2.14
CA ARG A 232 11.30 1.81 -2.73
C ARG A 232 12.61 2.20 -3.41
N THR A 233 12.65 3.31 -4.14
CA THR A 233 13.89 3.78 -4.76
C THR A 233 14.89 4.25 -3.70
N PHE A 234 14.43 4.97 -2.67
CA PHE A 234 15.30 5.48 -1.61
C PHE A 234 15.91 4.36 -0.76
N LEU A 235 15.12 3.34 -0.38
CA LEU A 235 15.62 2.17 0.36
C LEU A 235 16.59 1.35 -0.48
N VAL A 236 16.30 1.11 -1.77
CA VAL A 236 17.21 0.41 -2.68
C VAL A 236 18.56 1.15 -2.78
N VAL A 237 18.53 2.49 -2.86
CA VAL A 237 19.75 3.30 -2.86
C VAL A 237 20.51 3.18 -1.54
N ILE A 238 19.84 3.22 -0.39
CA ILE A 238 20.48 3.06 0.92
C ILE A 238 21.12 1.67 1.05
N TYR A 239 20.40 0.60 0.67
CA TYR A 239 20.94 -0.77 0.69
C TYR A 239 22.13 -0.93 -0.27
N ALA A 240 22.09 -0.32 -1.45
CA ALA A 240 23.19 -0.34 -2.40
C ALA A 240 24.44 0.37 -1.83
N ILE A 241 24.29 1.56 -1.26
CA ILE A 241 25.39 2.30 -0.62
C ILE A 241 25.97 1.52 0.56
N GLY A 242 25.12 0.96 1.42
CA GLY A 242 25.55 0.15 2.56
C GLY A 242 26.37 -1.08 2.13
N SER A 243 25.96 -1.73 1.04
CA SER A 243 26.66 -2.90 0.49
C SER A 243 28.04 -2.54 -0.07
N ILE A 244 28.16 -1.39 -0.75
CA ILE A 244 29.43 -0.89 -1.29
C ILE A 244 30.40 -0.56 -0.15
N VAL A 245 29.94 0.12 0.89
CA VAL A 245 30.77 0.48 2.06
C VAL A 245 31.29 -0.78 2.76
N ALA A 246 30.41 -1.77 2.98
CA ALA A 246 30.82 -3.04 3.58
C ALA A 246 31.89 -3.77 2.76
N ALA A 247 31.74 -3.80 1.43
CA ALA A 247 32.75 -4.38 0.54
C ALA A 247 34.09 -3.63 0.62
N CYS A 248 34.08 -2.29 0.64
CA CYS A 248 35.30 -1.49 0.77
C CYS A 248 36.03 -1.75 2.10
N VAL A 249 35.29 -1.90 3.21
CA VAL A 249 35.88 -2.24 4.51
C VAL A 249 36.48 -3.64 4.49
N LEU A 250 35.76 -4.63 3.96
CA LEU A 250 36.27 -6.00 3.82
C LEU A 250 37.54 -6.06 2.99
N ILE A 251 37.56 -5.38 1.83
CA ILE A 251 38.75 -5.31 0.97
C ILE A 251 39.91 -4.65 1.74
N SER A 252 39.66 -3.56 2.46
CA SER A 252 40.67 -2.88 3.26
C SER A 252 41.25 -3.77 4.37
N CYS A 253 40.39 -4.53 5.07
CA CYS A 253 40.81 -5.51 6.07
C CYS A 253 41.64 -6.65 5.45
N ILE A 254 41.22 -7.19 4.30
CA ILE A 254 41.98 -8.23 3.60
C ILE A 254 43.35 -7.70 3.19
N MET A 255 43.41 -6.49 2.61
CA MET A 255 44.67 -5.85 2.22
C MET A 255 45.61 -5.63 3.42
N PHE A 256 45.05 -5.26 4.58
CA PHE A 256 45.83 -5.14 5.82
C PHE A 256 46.37 -6.49 6.29
N MET A 257 45.54 -7.54 6.29
CA MET A 257 45.96 -8.90 6.66
C MET A 257 47.04 -9.42 5.72
N VAL A 258 46.90 -9.24 4.40
CA VAL A 258 47.92 -9.63 3.42
C VAL A 258 49.25 -8.92 3.68
N ARG A 259 49.22 -7.60 3.93
CA ARG A 259 50.44 -6.84 4.28
C ARG A 259 51.07 -7.34 5.57
N PHE A 260 50.27 -7.60 6.60
CA PHE A 260 50.74 -8.13 7.87
C PHE A 260 51.42 -9.50 7.70
N PHE A 261 50.79 -10.44 6.98
CA PHE A 261 51.38 -11.74 6.68
C PHE A 261 52.64 -11.62 5.81
N TYR A 262 52.65 -10.72 4.83
CA TYR A 262 53.82 -10.48 3.98
C TYR A 262 55.00 -9.93 4.78
N GLN A 263 54.77 -8.95 5.65
CA GLN A 263 55.80 -8.40 6.55
C GLN A 263 56.29 -9.45 7.55
N ASN A 264 55.39 -10.24 8.14
CA ASN A 264 55.76 -11.28 9.09
C ASN A 264 56.57 -12.41 8.40
N ARG A 265 56.22 -12.78 7.16
CA ARG A 265 56.98 -13.75 6.38
C ARG A 265 58.37 -13.24 6.01
N ARG A 266 58.50 -11.94 5.69
CA ARG A 266 59.79 -11.28 5.45
C ARG A 266 60.66 -11.30 6.71
N MET A 267 60.10 -10.95 7.87
CA MET A 267 60.80 -11.03 9.15
C MET A 267 61.26 -12.47 9.45
N ASN A 268 60.42 -13.47 9.21
CA ASN A 268 60.79 -14.88 9.38
C ASN A 268 61.87 -15.34 8.38
N SER A 269 61.89 -14.81 7.15
CA SER A 269 62.94 -15.12 6.17
C SER A 269 64.28 -14.44 6.47
N GLU A 270 64.27 -13.28 7.12
CA GLU A 270 65.49 -12.61 7.60
C GLU A 270 66.02 -13.29 8.88
N LEU A 271 65.13 -13.83 9.74
CA LEU A 271 65.52 -14.64 10.91
C LEU A 271 66.02 -16.04 10.54
N SER A 272 65.53 -16.63 9.45
CA SER A 272 66.01 -17.91 8.90
C SER A 272 67.18 -17.75 7.92
N GLY A 273 67.88 -16.60 7.95
CA GLY A 273 69.13 -16.37 7.23
C GLY A 273 70.27 -17.20 7.79
N GLU A 274 70.12 -18.52 7.76
CA GLU A 274 71.18 -19.52 7.91
C GLU A 274 72.18 -19.28 6.78
N SER A 275 73.42 -19.00 7.17
CA SER A 275 74.50 -18.55 6.30
C SER A 275 74.67 -19.49 5.10
N ALA A 276 75.04 -18.94 3.94
CA ALA A 276 75.36 -19.71 2.73
C ALA A 276 76.46 -20.79 2.94
N GLN A 277 77.08 -20.82 4.12
CA GLN A 277 78.10 -21.78 4.53
C GLN A 277 77.54 -23.17 4.90
N GLU A 278 76.28 -23.27 5.33
CA GLU A 278 75.68 -24.55 5.77
C GLU A 278 75.17 -25.41 4.60
N ARG A 279 74.94 -24.80 3.43
CA ARG A 279 74.49 -25.51 2.21
C ARG A 279 75.59 -26.33 1.53
N MET A 280 76.86 -26.01 1.76
CA MET A 280 77.98 -26.76 1.17
C MET A 280 78.29 -28.05 1.95
N PHE A 281 77.99 -28.09 3.26
CA PHE A 281 78.24 -29.27 4.10
C PHE A 281 77.19 -30.38 3.93
N ARG A 282 75.93 -30.05 3.63
CA ARG A 282 74.86 -31.06 3.48
C ARG A 282 74.91 -31.88 2.19
N SER A 283 75.60 -31.43 1.13
CA SER A 283 75.68 -32.22 -0.12
C SER A 283 76.72 -33.34 -0.04
N VAL A 284 77.64 -33.30 0.93
CA VAL A 284 78.66 -34.35 1.11
C VAL A 284 78.12 -35.51 1.97
N ALA A 285 77.13 -35.26 2.83
CA ALA A 285 76.61 -36.26 3.77
C ALA A 285 75.51 -37.18 3.19
N SER A 286 74.90 -36.85 2.04
CA SER A 286 73.75 -37.62 1.51
C SER A 286 74.09 -38.67 0.45
N GLU A 287 75.36 -38.88 0.12
CA GLU A 287 75.79 -39.95 -0.80
C GLU A 287 76.17 -41.26 -0.11
N GLU A 288 76.47 -41.27 1.20
CA GLU A 288 76.89 -42.49 1.91
C GLU A 288 75.73 -43.34 2.47
N GLU A 289 74.52 -42.79 2.64
CA GLU A 289 73.41 -43.50 3.33
C GLU A 289 72.43 -44.25 2.41
N LYS A 290 72.61 -44.20 1.08
CA LYS A 290 71.70 -44.84 0.11
C LYS A 290 72.12 -46.25 -0.35
N LEU A 291 73.19 -46.81 0.20
CA LEU A 291 73.73 -48.10 -0.23
C LEU A 291 73.34 -49.31 0.64
N ASP A 292 72.73 -49.12 1.81
CA ASP A 292 72.52 -50.20 2.79
C ASP A 292 71.06 -50.64 3.04
N GLU A 293 70.06 -50.08 2.36
CA GLU A 293 68.64 -50.42 2.56
C GLU A 293 68.00 -51.24 1.40
N LEU A 294 68.84 -51.98 0.65
CA LEU A 294 68.39 -52.93 -0.38
C LEU A 294 68.75 -54.37 0.00
N GLU A 295 68.30 -54.83 1.16
CA GLU A 295 68.15 -56.27 1.38
C GLU A 295 67.06 -56.54 2.43
N GLU A 296 66.21 -57.51 2.11
CA GLU A 296 65.59 -58.44 3.07
C GLU A 296 64.06 -58.37 3.31
N LYS A 297 63.38 -59.24 2.54
CA LYS A 297 62.26 -60.17 2.87
C LYS A 297 60.82 -59.63 2.93
N ASP A 298 59.91 -60.06 2.05
CA ASP A 298 59.28 -61.39 1.83
C ASP A 298 58.36 -61.88 2.97
N GLU A 299 57.03 -61.72 2.82
CA GLU A 299 56.03 -62.82 2.62
C GLU A 299 54.55 -62.33 2.69
N PRO A 300 53.56 -63.03 2.05
CA PRO A 300 52.14 -62.62 1.87
C PRO A 300 51.13 -63.60 2.56
N PRO A 301 49.86 -63.77 2.14
CA PRO A 301 48.64 -62.94 2.31
C PRO A 301 47.42 -63.69 2.94
N ALA A 302 46.29 -63.00 3.23
CA ALA A 302 44.89 -63.54 3.23
C ALA A 302 43.91 -62.35 3.51
N TYR A 303 42.81 -62.02 2.81
CA TYR A 303 41.66 -62.68 2.13
C TYR A 303 40.37 -62.73 2.99
N ASP A 304 39.26 -62.27 2.37
CA ASP A 304 37.85 -62.12 2.79
C ASP A 304 37.50 -60.96 3.78
N GLU A 305 36.56 -60.05 3.47
CA GLU A 305 35.17 -60.34 3.10
C GLU A 305 34.58 -59.33 2.08
N VAL A 306 33.95 -59.88 1.04
CA VAL A 306 33.20 -59.21 -0.02
C VAL A 306 31.70 -59.36 0.29
N ILE A 307 30.88 -58.50 -0.33
CA ILE A 307 29.41 -58.59 -0.53
C ILE A 307 28.56 -57.72 0.42
N LYS A 308 28.24 -56.50 -0.05
CA LYS A 308 26.88 -55.88 -0.09
C LYS A 308 26.99 -54.38 -0.42
N ASP A 309 26.93 -53.99 -1.70
CA ASP A 309 26.21 -52.77 -2.16
C ASP A 309 26.26 -52.52 -3.69
N GLN A 310 26.03 -53.55 -4.50
CA GLN A 310 25.91 -53.40 -5.97
C GLN A 310 24.47 -53.35 -6.51
N GLU A 311 23.50 -52.87 -5.73
CA GLU A 311 22.09 -52.74 -6.20
C GLU A 311 21.54 -51.30 -6.26
N LYS A 312 22.37 -50.25 -6.12
CA LYS A 312 21.89 -48.86 -6.16
C LYS A 312 22.24 -48.06 -7.43
N TYR A 313 22.60 -48.73 -8.52
CA TYR A 313 22.99 -48.08 -9.79
C TYR A 313 22.16 -48.49 -11.03
N LYS A 314 20.91 -48.93 -10.83
CA LYS A 314 19.93 -49.10 -11.92
C LYS A 314 18.53 -48.63 -11.52
N LYS A 315 18.32 -47.30 -11.47
CA LYS A 315 17.00 -46.69 -11.66
C LYS A 315 17.15 -45.19 -11.92
N ALA A 316 16.39 -44.70 -12.90
CA ALA A 316 16.23 -43.29 -13.32
C ALA A 316 17.18 -42.75 -14.40
N VAL A 317 17.37 -43.50 -15.49
CA VAL A 317 17.50 -42.86 -16.83
C VAL A 317 16.10 -42.87 -17.45
N SER A 318 15.40 -41.74 -17.31
CA SER A 318 14.06 -41.51 -17.87
C SER A 318 14.10 -40.27 -18.74
N VAL A 319 14.38 -40.51 -20.02
CA VAL A 319 13.80 -39.91 -21.23
C VAL A 319 12.92 -38.67 -21.02
N ARG A 320 13.32 -37.54 -21.64
CA ARG A 320 12.35 -36.56 -22.16
C ARG A 320 12.91 -35.83 -23.39
N ASN A 321 12.31 -36.14 -24.53
CA ASN A 321 12.46 -35.49 -25.84
C ASN A 321 11.25 -34.56 -26.04
N PRO A 322 11.40 -33.30 -26.48
CA PRO A 322 10.25 -32.50 -26.91
C PRO A 322 10.49 -31.89 -28.30
N TYR A 323 9.99 -32.53 -29.35
CA TYR A 323 9.63 -31.91 -30.64
C TYR A 323 8.68 -32.85 -31.38
N ARG A 324 7.39 -32.51 -31.49
CA ARG A 324 6.57 -32.68 -32.71
C ARG A 324 5.14 -32.13 -32.56
N GLU A 325 4.80 -31.21 -33.47
CA GLU A 325 3.52 -30.89 -34.18
C GLU A 325 2.24 -30.67 -33.34
N GLU A 326 1.26 -29.83 -33.72
CA GLU A 326 0.37 -29.83 -34.91
C GLU A 326 -0.05 -28.37 -35.22
N ILE A 327 -0.17 -27.88 -36.47
CA ILE A 327 -1.23 -28.08 -37.49
C ILE A 327 -2.65 -27.93 -36.96
#